data_AF-A0AAE4FTH0-F1
#
_entry.id   AF-A0AAE4FTH0-F1
#
_cell.length_a   1.000
_cell.length_b   1.000
_cell.length_c   1.000
_cell.angle_alpha   90.00
_cell.angle_beta   90.00
_cell.angle_gamma   90.00
#
_symmetry.space_group_name_H-M   'P 1'
#
loop_
_entity.id
_entity.type
_entity.pdbx_description
1 polymer ?
#
loop_
_entity_poly.entity_id
_entity_poly.type
_entity_poly.pdbx_seq_one_letter_code
_entity_poly.pdbx_strand_id
1 'polypeptide(L)' 'MFGQTATSSTASSPSSGRVFRYEVVGLRQNEEADKQGFPIRRSGSTFVTVPYGRMNEEMQRISRLGGKIVSITPLVAEG' A
#
# COMPACT_ATOMS: atom_id res chain seq x y z
N MET A 1 28.83 18.55 -17.72
CA MET A 1 28.03 17.37 -18.12
C MET A 1 27.56 16.71 -16.82
N PHE A 2 26.35 17.04 -16.37
CA PHE A 2 25.77 16.56 -15.10
C PHE A 2 24.89 15.35 -15.39
N GLY A 3 25.06 14.27 -14.63
CA GLY A 3 24.18 13.10 -14.71
C GLY A 3 24.88 11.81 -14.31
N GLN A 4 25.54 11.78 -13.15
CA GLN A 4 25.89 10.50 -12.55
C GLN A 4 24.59 9.80 -12.14
N THR A 5 24.38 8.65 -12.76
CA THR A 5 23.30 7.72 -12.53
C THR A 5 23.23 7.35 -11.05
N ALA A 6 22.14 7.77 -10.39
CA ALA A 6 21.75 7.23 -9.10
C ALA A 6 21.30 5.77 -9.30
N THR A 7 22.29 4.87 -9.36
CA THR A 7 22.10 3.45 -9.09
C THR A 7 21.55 3.37 -7.67
N SER A 8 20.23 3.24 -7.59
CA SER A 8 19.50 2.96 -6.37
C SER A 8 19.89 1.55 -5.92
N SER A 9 20.91 1.51 -5.07
CA SER A 9 21.32 0.35 -4.29
C SER A 9 20.08 -0.26 -3.63
N THR A 10 19.67 -1.41 -4.14
CA THR A 10 18.62 -2.22 -3.54
C THR A 10 19.17 -2.81 -2.24
N ALA A 11 19.14 -2.01 -1.18
CA ALA A 11 19.45 -2.45 0.17
C ALA A 11 18.34 -3.39 0.63
N SER A 12 18.46 -4.68 0.30
CA SER A 12 17.63 -5.74 0.89
C SER A 12 17.95 -5.85 2.38
N SER A 13 17.33 -4.99 3.18
CA SER A 13 17.31 -5.14 4.64
C SER A 13 16.58 -6.44 5.00
N PRO A 14 16.91 -7.13 6.10
CA PRO A 14 16.20 -8.33 6.56
C PRO A 14 14.70 -8.05 6.87
N SER A 15 14.34 -6.78 7.05
CA SER A 15 12.95 -6.32 7.15
C SER A 15 12.22 -6.22 5.81
N SER A 16 12.93 -6.25 4.68
CA SER A 16 12.40 -6.08 3.31
C SER A 16 11.46 -7.22 2.89
N GLY A 17 11.65 -8.42 3.45
CA GLY A 17 10.77 -9.57 3.21
C GLY A 17 9.48 -9.58 4.02
N ARG A 18 9.28 -8.65 4.97
CA ARG A 18 8.07 -8.62 5.79
C ARG A 18 6.92 -8.02 5.00
N VAL A 19 5.81 -8.74 4.95
CA VAL A 19 4.60 -8.32 4.25
C VAL A 19 3.48 -8.18 5.27
N PHE A 20 2.63 -7.18 5.09
CA PHE A 20 1.51 -6.88 5.98
C PHE A 20 0.22 -6.80 5.18
N ARG A 21 -0.87 -7.29 5.76
CA ARG A 21 -2.22 -7.11 5.23
C ARG A 21 -2.91 -5.97 5.94
N TYR A 22 -3.27 -4.96 5.16
CA TYR A 22 -4.01 -3.79 5.60
C TYR A 22 -5.47 -3.99 5.29
N GLU A 23 -6.33 -3.80 6.28
CA GLU A 23 -7.76 -3.69 6.08
C GLU A 23 -8.12 -2.22 6.06
N VAL A 24 -8.73 -1.79 4.96
CA VAL A 24 -9.05 -0.39 4.68
C VAL A 24 -10.54 -0.25 4.38
N VAL A 25 -11.19 0.70 5.03
CA VAL A 25 -12.61 1.02 4.81
C VAL A 25 -12.76 2.46 4.31
N GLY A 26 -13.92 2.79 3.75
CA GLY A 26 -14.26 4.18 3.45
C GLY A 26 -13.47 4.81 2.30
N LEU A 27 -12.82 4.01 1.46
CA LEU A 27 -12.25 4.48 0.18
C LEU A 27 -13.37 5.16 -0.61
N ARG A 28 -13.28 6.49 -0.76
CA ARG A 28 -14.28 7.25 -1.52
C ARG A 28 -14.00 7.06 -3.01
N GLN A 29 -15.08 6.92 -3.78
CA GLN A 29 -15.00 6.96 -5.23
C GLN A 29 -14.60 8.39 -5.64
N ASN A 30 -13.31 8.58 -5.90
CA ASN A 30 -12.69 9.79 -6.46
C ASN A 30 -12.16 9.45 -7.86
N GLU A 31 -11.77 10.45 -8.66
CA GLU A 31 -11.22 10.27 -10.02
C GLU A 31 -10.11 9.20 -10.11
N GLU A 32 -9.31 9.05 -9.06
CA GLU A 32 -8.24 8.04 -8.98
C GLU A 32 -8.75 6.60 -8.74
N ALA A 33 -9.88 6.43 -8.04
CA ALA A 33 -10.54 5.13 -7.85
C ALA A 33 -11.43 4.77 -9.05
N ASP A 34 -11.99 5.77 -9.73
CA ASP A 34 -12.79 5.62 -10.94
C ASP A 34 -11.98 4.99 -12.10
N LYS A 35 -10.68 5.32 -12.19
CA LYS A 35 -9.72 4.68 -13.10
C LYS A 35 -9.58 3.17 -12.92
N GLN A 36 -10.00 2.60 -11.78
CA GLN A 36 -9.92 1.15 -11.54
C GLN A 36 -11.12 0.37 -12.12
N GLY A 37 -12.12 1.05 -12.69
CA GLY A 37 -13.14 0.42 -13.54
C GLY A 37 -14.23 -0.38 -12.82
N PHE A 38 -14.26 -0.40 -11.48
CA PHE A 38 -15.30 -1.10 -10.69
C PHE A 38 -15.81 -0.24 -9.53
N PRO A 39 -17.12 -0.24 -9.24
CA PRO A 39 -17.68 0.52 -8.13
C PRO A 39 -17.21 -0.05 -6.79
N ILE A 40 -16.50 0.76 -5.99
CA ILE A 40 -16.16 0.40 -4.61
C ILE A 40 -17.47 0.33 -3.82
N ARG A 41 -17.87 -0.89 -3.44
CA ARG A 41 -19.07 -1.11 -2.62
C ARG A 41 -18.93 -0.32 -1.32
N ARG A 42 -19.88 0.60 -1.08
CA ARG A 42 -19.99 1.56 0.04
C ARG A 42 -19.80 1.01 1.46
N SER A 43 -19.66 -0.30 1.65
CA SER A 43 -19.59 -0.98 2.95
C SER A 43 -18.62 -2.16 3.02
N GLY A 44 -17.76 -2.38 2.00
CA GLY A 44 -16.78 -3.46 2.01
C GLY A 44 -15.42 -3.02 2.55
N SER A 45 -14.79 -3.85 3.39
CA SER A 45 -13.37 -3.73 3.71
C SER A 45 -12.52 -4.14 2.50
N THR A 46 -11.59 -3.28 2.10
CA THR A 46 -10.54 -3.56 1.10
C THR A 46 -9.31 -4.10 1.80
N PHE A 47 -8.78 -5.21 1.31
CA PHE A 47 -7.53 -5.78 1.80
C PHE A 47 -6.38 -5.43 0.87
N VAL A 48 -5.34 -4.78 1.38
CA VAL A 48 -4.13 -4.41 0.64
C VAL A 48 -2.93 -5.11 1.24
N THR A 49 -2.15 -5.77 0.40
CA THR A 49 -0.91 -6.45 0.80
C THR A 49 0.26 -5.50 0.58
N VAL A 50 0.96 -5.14 1.66
CA VAL A 50 1.97 -4.07 1.66
C VAL A 50 3.30 -4.60 2.16
N PRO A 51 4.38 -4.55 1.36
CA PRO A 51 5.72 -4.87 1.83
C PRO A 51 6.22 -3.78 2.78
N TYR A 52 7.03 -4.15 3.77
CA TYR A 52 7.55 -3.24 4.80
C TYR A 52 8.19 -1.97 4.21
N GLY A 53 8.98 -2.12 3.14
CA GLY A 53 9.66 -1.01 2.47
C GLY A 53 8.72 0.02 1.83
N ARG A 54 7.44 -0.30 1.61
CA ARG A 54 6.44 0.60 1.01
C ARG A 54 5.31 0.98 1.96
N MET A 55 5.38 0.61 3.24
CA MET A 55 4.33 0.94 4.22
C MET A 55 4.01 2.44 4.24
N ASN A 56 5.02 3.31 4.23
CA ASN A 56 4.80 4.76 4.23
C ASN A 56 4.10 5.26 2.96
N GLU A 57 4.53 4.79 1.79
CA GLU A 57 3.93 5.18 0.52
C GLU A 57 2.46 4.73 0.44
N GLU A 58 2.17 3.50 0.85
CA GLU A 58 0.81 2.97 0.80
C GLU A 58 -0.10 3.66 1.83
N MET A 59 0.39 3.96 3.04
CA MET A 59 -0.36 4.73 4.03
C MET A 59 -0.73 6.12 3.50
N GLN A 60 0.20 6.82 2.85
CA GLN A 60 -0.07 8.11 2.21
C GLN A 60 -1.10 7.97 1.08
N ARG A 61 -0.98 6.94 0.25
CA ARG A 61 -1.92 6.66 -0.84
C ARG A 61 -3.33 6.41 -0.32
N ILE A 62 -3.49 5.55 0.68
CA ILE A 62 -4.76 5.24 1.33
C ILE A 62 -5.39 6.52 1.87
N SER A 63 -4.58 7.37 2.52
CA SER A 63 -5.03 8.66 3.07
C SER A 63 -5.52 9.62 1.98
N ARG A 64 -4.82 9.69 0.83
CA ARG A 64 -5.23 10.51 -0.34
C ARG A 64 -6.54 10.01 -0.97
N LEU A 65 -6.77 8.70 -0.94
CA LEU A 65 -8.02 8.09 -1.39
C LEU A 65 -9.18 8.24 -0.38
N GLY A 66 -8.93 8.88 0.77
CA GLY A 66 -9.90 9.02 1.85
C GLY A 66 -10.20 7.73 2.60
N GLY A 67 -9.36 6.70 2.42
CA GLY A 67 -9.49 5.43 3.11
C GLY A 67 -9.03 5.51 4.55
N LYS A 68 -9.70 4.77 5.43
CA LYS A 68 -9.34 4.58 6.84
C LYS A 68 -8.81 3.16 7.02
N ILE A 69 -7.61 3.02 7.56
CA ILE A 69 -7.05 1.72 7.94
C ILE A 69 -7.71 1.29 9.25
N VAL A 70 -8.31 0.10 9.27
CA VAL A 70 -8.97 -0.49 10.46
C VAL A 70 -8.14 -1.59 11.10
N SER A 71 -7.31 -2.30 10.32
CA SER A 71 -6.44 -3.36 10.83
C SER A 71 -5.16 -3.47 10.00
N ILE A 72 -4.04 -3.80 10.64
CA ILE A 72 -2.77 -4.14 9.99
C ILE A 72 -2.28 -5.43 10.63
N THR A 73 -2.18 -6.50 9.85
CA THR A 73 -1.75 -7.82 10.32
C THR A 73 -0.49 -8.26 9.58
N PRO A 74 0.57 -8.73 10.25
CA PRO A 74 1.71 -9.32 9.55
C PRO A 74 1.27 -10.59 8.83
N LEU A 75 1.61 -10.70 7.55
CA LEU A 75 1.55 -11.94 6.81
C LEU A 75 2.85 -12.68 7.10
N VAL A 76 2.87 -13.41 8.21
CA VAL A 76 3.93 -14.37 8.49
C VAL A 76 3.87 -15.39 7.35
N ALA A 77 4.93 -15.45 6.54
CA ALA A 77 5.17 -16.63 5.73
C ALA A 77 5.53 -17.73 6.71
N GLU A 78 4.57 -18.58 7.07
CA GLU A 78 4.92 -19.86 7.69
C GLU A 78 5.81 -20.60 6.69
N GLY A 79 7.07 -20.77 7.07
CA GLY A 79 8.06 -21.58 6.38
C GLY A 79 8.33 -22.83 7.18
#